data_AF-A0A956MEJ3-F1
#
_entry.id   AF-A0A956MEJ3-F1
#
_cell.length_a   1.000
_cell.length_b   1.000
_cell.length_c   1.000
_cell.angle_alpha   90.00
_cell.angle_beta   90.00
_cell.angle_gamma   90.00
#
_symmetry.space_group_name_H-M   'P 1'
#
loop_
_entity.id
_entity.type
_entity.pdbx_description
1 polymer ?
#
loop_
_entity_poly.entity_id
_entity_poly.type
_entity_poly.pdbx_seq_one_letter_code
_entity_poly.pdbx_strand_id
1 'polypeptide(L)'
;LGSDGLERTVPVSSRVESELADLDPADRAEFLEGLGIEERGLDRLVREAYALLDLLTFFTSGEQESRAWTVRRGAKAPEAAGQIHSDFERGFIRAETIHYDEFVGIGSMKKAREEGRIRSEGKEYLVQDGDIMLFRFNV
;
A
#
# COMPACT_ATOMS: atom_id res chain seq x y z
N LEU A 1 12.43 32.04 8.70
CA LEU A 1 12.42 31.57 7.30
C LEU A 1 12.71 30.09 7.36
N GLY A 2 11.71 29.27 7.02
CA GLY A 2 11.65 27.85 7.36
C GLY A 2 12.77 27.06 6.71
N SER A 3 13.30 26.08 7.44
CA SER A 3 14.35 25.17 7.01
C SER A 3 14.03 24.57 5.65
N ASP A 4 14.83 25.00 4.68
CA ASP A 4 15.26 24.32 3.47
C ASP A 4 14.94 22.83 3.39
N GLY A 5 14.45 22.43 2.23
CA GLY A 5 14.29 21.04 1.83
C GLY A 5 15.58 20.26 2.01
N LEU A 6 15.66 19.51 3.12
CA LEU A 6 16.64 18.44 3.26
C LEU A 6 16.44 17.47 2.08
N GLU A 7 17.46 17.41 1.23
CA GLU A 7 17.60 16.38 0.21
C GLU A 7 17.37 15.02 0.86
N ARG A 8 16.30 14.32 0.46
CA ARG A 8 16.06 12.94 0.89
C ARG A 8 17.15 12.05 0.27
N THR A 9 18.19 11.76 1.04
CA THR A 9 19.27 10.87 0.62
C THR A 9 19.03 9.46 1.15
N VAL A 10 19.04 8.47 0.26
CA VAL A 10 19.02 7.05 0.62
C VAL A 10 20.37 6.43 0.28
N PRO A 11 21.22 6.07 1.25
CA PRO A 11 22.47 5.40 0.97
C PRO A 11 22.20 3.98 0.47
N VAL A 12 22.77 3.63 -0.68
CA VAL A 12 22.63 2.29 -1.28
C VAL A 12 24.01 1.80 -1.71
N SER A 13 24.36 0.58 -1.30
CA SER A 13 25.56 -0.10 -1.78
C SER A 13 25.16 -1.05 -2.91
N SER A 14 25.49 -0.70 -4.15
CA SER A 14 25.20 -1.52 -5.33
C SER A 14 25.78 -2.93 -5.22
N ARG A 15 26.97 -3.06 -4.60
CA ARG A 15 27.60 -4.35 -4.36
C ARG A 15 26.79 -5.21 -3.40
N VAL A 16 26.38 -4.66 -2.26
CA VAL A 16 25.56 -5.39 -1.27
C VAL A 16 24.24 -5.84 -1.90
N GLU A 17 23.58 -4.96 -2.68
CA GLU A 17 22.32 -5.30 -3.33
C GLU A 17 22.45 -6.38 -4.41
N SER A 18 23.58 -6.40 -5.13
CA SER A 18 23.87 -7.46 -6.09
C SER A 18 24.10 -8.80 -5.39
N GLU A 19 24.90 -8.82 -4.32
CA GLU A 19 25.16 -10.04 -3.55
C GLU A 19 23.84 -10.59 -2.95
N LEU A 20 22.99 -9.72 -2.41
CA LEU A 20 21.66 -10.11 -1.90
C LEU A 20 20.73 -10.67 -2.97
N ALA A 21 20.84 -10.21 -4.22
CA ALA A 21 19.99 -10.68 -5.32
C ALA A 21 20.29 -12.14 -5.69
N ASP A 22 21.54 -12.58 -5.53
CA ASP A 22 22.01 -13.93 -5.82
C ASP A 22 21.79 -14.91 -4.65
N LEU A 23 21.48 -14.40 -3.46
CA LEU A 23 21.17 -15.20 -2.27
C LEU A 23 19.71 -15.65 -2.23
N ASP A 24 19.50 -16.86 -1.69
CA ASP A 24 18.19 -17.36 -1.33
C ASP A 24 17.57 -16.50 -0.21
N PRO A 25 16.22 -16.39 -0.13
CA PRO A 25 15.56 -15.54 0.86
C PRO A 25 15.97 -15.81 2.32
N ALA A 26 16.28 -17.06 2.67
CA ALA A 26 16.70 -17.43 4.02
C ALA A 26 18.09 -16.86 4.38
N ASP A 27 19.01 -16.82 3.42
CA ASP A 27 20.41 -16.43 3.65
C ASP A 27 20.60 -14.90 3.63
N ARG A 28 19.67 -14.17 3.02
CA ARG A 28 19.70 -12.69 2.97
C ARG A 28 19.69 -12.06 4.36
N ALA A 29 18.91 -12.62 5.29
CA ALA A 29 18.79 -12.07 6.64
C ALA A 29 20.11 -12.19 7.41
N GLU A 30 20.75 -13.37 7.37
CA GLU A 30 22.04 -13.62 8.02
C GLU A 30 23.15 -12.74 7.41
N PHE A 31 23.15 -12.59 6.08
CA PHE A 31 24.10 -11.72 5.37
C PHE A 31 23.96 -10.24 5.79
N LEU A 32 22.73 -9.73 5.87
CA LEU A 32 22.45 -8.36 6.33
C LEU A 32 22.86 -8.17 7.80
N GLU A 33 22.53 -9.11 8.67
CA GLU A 33 22.90 -9.09 10.09
C GLU A 33 24.43 -9.07 10.27
N GLY A 34 25.16 -9.87 9.50
CA GLY A 34 26.63 -9.89 9.51
C GLY A 34 27.28 -8.56 9.11
N LEU A 35 26.56 -7.71 8.38
CA LEU A 35 26.98 -6.35 8.01
C LEU A 35 26.44 -5.27 8.95
N GLY A 36 25.61 -5.63 9.94
CA GLY A 36 24.93 -4.67 10.82
C GLY A 36 23.88 -3.83 10.09
N ILE A 37 23.29 -4.37 9.01
CA ILE A 37 22.28 -3.70 8.20
C ILE A 37 20.91 -4.31 8.53
N GLU A 38 19.95 -3.48 8.91
CA GLU A 38 18.61 -3.96 9.29
C GLU A 38 17.72 -4.30 8.08
N GLU A 39 17.90 -3.59 6.97
CA GLU A 39 17.09 -3.76 5.76
C GLU A 39 17.84 -3.36 4.48
N ARG A 40 17.33 -3.81 3.34
CA ARG A 40 17.92 -3.53 2.03
C ARG A 40 17.82 -2.04 1.70
N GLY A 41 18.89 -1.50 1.12
CA GLY A 41 18.92 -0.14 0.61
C GLY A 41 17.91 0.08 -0.53
N LEU A 42 17.68 -0.94 -1.38
CA LEU A 42 16.66 -0.86 -2.43
C LEU A 42 15.24 -0.77 -1.87
N ASP A 43 14.92 -1.50 -0.80
CA ASP A 43 13.58 -1.46 -0.19
C ASP A 43 13.30 -0.07 0.42
N ARG A 44 14.32 0.52 1.07
CA ARG A 44 14.27 1.92 1.51
C ARG A 44 14.09 2.89 0.35
N LEU A 45 14.85 2.71 -0.73
CA LEU A 45 14.79 3.58 -1.91
C LEU A 45 13.39 3.58 -2.52
N VAL A 46 12.75 2.40 -2.65
CA VAL A 46 11.39 2.26 -3.17
C VAL A 46 10.39 3.01 -2.27
N ARG A 47 10.47 2.84 -0.95
CA ARG A 47 9.58 3.54 0.00
C ARG A 47 9.74 5.05 -0.06
N GLU A 48 10.97 5.53 -0.10
CA GLU A 48 11.25 6.96 -0.20
C GLU A 48 10.82 7.56 -1.55
N ALA A 49 10.97 6.82 -2.64
CA ALA A 49 10.47 7.22 -3.95
C ALA A 49 8.93 7.29 -3.99
N TYR A 50 8.24 6.32 -3.38
CA TYR A 50 6.78 6.34 -3.23
C TYR A 50 6.31 7.59 -2.48
N ALA A 51 6.95 7.88 -1.35
CA ALA A 51 6.64 9.06 -0.55
C ALA A 51 6.97 10.36 -1.31
N LEU A 52 8.09 10.42 -2.03
CA LEU A 52 8.47 11.57 -2.85
C LEU A 52 7.46 11.86 -3.97
N LEU A 53 6.88 10.81 -4.55
CA LEU A 53 5.89 10.93 -5.63
C LEU A 53 4.46 11.18 -5.11
N ASP A 54 4.29 11.36 -3.79
CA ASP A 54 2.99 11.45 -3.11
C ASP A 54 2.06 10.30 -3.48
N LEU A 55 2.59 9.07 -3.47
CA LEU A 55 1.82 7.86 -3.70
C LEU A 55 1.38 7.23 -2.37
N LEU A 56 0.23 6.56 -2.41
CA LEU A 56 -0.25 5.66 -1.38
C LEU A 56 -0.72 4.35 -1.99
N THR A 57 -0.81 3.32 -1.16
CA THR A 57 -1.27 1.99 -1.53
C THR A 57 -2.57 1.67 -0.80
N PHE A 58 -3.61 1.31 -1.54
CA PHE A 58 -4.78 0.63 -0.98
C PHE A 58 -4.82 -0.81 -1.49
N PHE A 59 -5.63 -1.65 -0.87
CA PHE A 59 -5.70 -3.07 -1.19
C PHE A 59 -7.10 -3.52 -1.53
N THR A 60 -7.20 -4.50 -2.41
CA THR A 60 -8.38 -5.36 -2.52
C THR A 60 -8.02 -6.73 -1.98
N SER A 61 -8.89 -7.36 -1.20
CA SER A 61 -8.68 -8.71 -0.67
C SER A 61 -9.96 -9.53 -0.73
N GLY A 62 -9.87 -10.70 -1.35
CA GLY A 62 -10.91 -11.72 -1.43
C GLY A 62 -10.31 -13.12 -1.37
N GLU A 63 -11.14 -14.16 -1.49
CA GLU A 63 -10.69 -15.56 -1.37
C GLU A 63 -9.66 -15.95 -2.44
N GLN A 64 -9.76 -15.40 -3.65
CA GLN A 64 -8.90 -15.76 -4.77
C GLN A 64 -7.65 -14.88 -4.90
N GLU A 65 -7.77 -13.59 -4.59
CA GLU A 65 -6.72 -12.62 -4.84
C GLU A 65 -6.66 -11.56 -3.74
N SER A 66 -5.44 -11.19 -3.36
CA SER A 66 -5.15 -9.94 -2.66
C SER A 66 -4.18 -9.13 -3.50
N ARG A 67 -4.48 -7.85 -3.71
CA ARG A 67 -3.72 -6.98 -4.60
C ARG A 67 -3.54 -5.59 -4.02
N ALA A 68 -2.34 -5.05 -4.20
CA ALA A 68 -1.98 -3.67 -3.92
C ALA A 68 -2.28 -2.78 -5.14
N TRP A 69 -2.85 -1.61 -4.89
CA TRP A 69 -3.20 -0.62 -5.90
C TRP A 69 -2.63 0.73 -5.50
N THR A 70 -2.01 1.41 -6.45
CA THR A 70 -1.32 2.67 -6.21
C THR A 70 -2.16 3.84 -6.70
N VAL A 71 -2.36 4.83 -5.85
CA VAL A 71 -2.97 6.12 -6.21
C VAL A 71 -2.15 7.27 -5.64
N ARG A 72 -2.40 8.49 -6.12
CA ARG A 72 -1.84 9.68 -5.48
C ARG A 72 -2.56 9.96 -4.16
N ARG A 73 -1.83 10.54 -3.21
CA ARG A 73 -2.39 11.02 -1.95
C ARG A 73 -3.45 12.08 -2.23
N GLY A 74 -4.60 11.93 -1.57
CA GLY A 74 -5.78 12.76 -1.82
C GLY A 74 -6.70 12.25 -2.94
N ALA A 75 -6.40 11.09 -3.54
CA ALA A 75 -7.33 10.44 -4.46
C ALA A 75 -8.66 10.12 -3.76
N LYS A 76 -9.75 10.39 -4.45
CA LYS A 76 -11.10 10.05 -3.97
C LYS A 76 -11.43 8.59 -4.24
N ALA A 77 -12.37 8.02 -3.48
CA ALA A 77 -12.80 6.62 -3.63
C ALA A 77 -13.19 6.22 -5.08
N PRO A 78 -13.89 7.05 -5.89
CA PRO A 78 -14.17 6.71 -7.29
C PRO A 78 -12.92 6.62 -8.15
N GLU A 79 -11.95 7.54 -7.97
CA GLU A 79 -10.68 7.56 -8.73
C GLU A 79 -9.84 6.32 -8.40
N ALA A 80 -9.83 5.90 -7.14
CA ALA A 80 -9.20 4.65 -6.71
C ALA A 80 -9.88 3.41 -7.31
N ALA A 81 -11.21 3.40 -7.39
CA ALA A 81 -11.95 2.35 -8.08
C ALA A 81 -11.60 2.29 -9.58
N GLY A 82 -11.41 3.46 -10.21
CA GLY A 82 -10.99 3.60 -11.61
C GLY A 82 -9.64 2.97 -11.93
N GLN A 83 -8.71 2.92 -10.97
CA GLN A 83 -7.43 2.20 -11.14
C GLN A 83 -7.62 0.70 -11.35
N ILE A 84 -8.70 0.13 -10.82
CA ILE A 84 -9.05 -1.28 -11.03
C ILE A 84 -9.70 -1.43 -12.40
N HIS A 85 -10.72 -0.63 -12.67
CA HIS A 85 -11.42 -0.61 -13.95
C HIS A 85 -12.22 0.68 -14.12
N SER A 86 -12.21 1.25 -15.33
CA SER A 86 -12.93 2.51 -15.63
C SER A 86 -14.45 2.44 -15.37
N ASP A 87 -15.08 1.26 -15.48
CA ASP A 87 -16.50 1.08 -15.15
C ASP A 87 -16.80 1.29 -13.67
N PHE A 88 -15.85 0.97 -12.77
CA PHE A 88 -16.09 1.11 -11.34
C PHE A 88 -16.15 2.58 -10.95
N GLU A 89 -15.33 3.42 -11.58
CA GLU A 89 -15.34 4.86 -11.39
C GLU A 89 -16.65 5.47 -11.92
N ARG A 90 -17.03 5.14 -13.17
CA ARG A 90 -18.27 5.65 -13.79
C ARG A 90 -19.52 5.23 -13.03
N GLY A 91 -19.55 3.96 -12.63
CA GLY A 91 -20.65 3.32 -11.93
C GLY A 91 -20.62 3.47 -10.42
N PHE A 92 -19.66 4.22 -9.85
CA PHE A 92 -19.38 4.22 -8.41
C PHE A 92 -20.63 4.54 -7.58
N ILE A 93 -20.94 3.65 -6.64
CA ILE A 93 -22.00 3.83 -5.64
C ILE A 93 -21.36 4.21 -4.29
N ARG A 94 -20.45 3.37 -3.79
CA ARG A 94 -19.77 3.54 -2.49
C ARG A 94 -18.57 2.59 -2.38
N ALA A 95 -17.67 2.89 -1.46
CA ALA A 95 -16.62 1.97 -1.05
C ALA A 95 -16.93 1.37 0.33
N GLU A 96 -16.78 0.07 0.48
CA GLU A 96 -16.76 -0.60 1.78
C GLU A 96 -15.31 -0.77 2.20
N THR A 97 -14.91 -0.22 3.35
CA THR A 97 -13.50 -0.15 3.73
C THR A 97 -13.22 -0.41 5.20
N ILE A 98 -12.01 -0.89 5.47
CA ILE A 98 -11.40 -1.10 6.78
C ILE A 98 -9.90 -0.88 6.64
N HIS A 99 -9.26 -0.30 7.66
CA HIS A 99 -7.82 -0.08 7.63
C HIS A 99 -7.05 -1.38 7.86
N TYR A 100 -5.88 -1.54 7.23
CA TYR A 100 -5.02 -2.73 7.33
C TYR A 100 -4.79 -3.20 8.77
N ASP A 101 -4.47 -2.28 9.68
CA ASP A 101 -4.17 -2.61 11.10
C ASP A 101 -5.32 -3.32 11.80
N GLU A 102 -6.56 -2.95 11.47
CA GLU A 102 -7.75 -3.60 12.02
C GLU A 102 -8.06 -4.90 11.25
N PHE A 103 -7.88 -4.88 9.93
CA PHE A 103 -8.13 -6.02 9.06
C PHE A 103 -7.27 -7.23 9.42
N VAL A 104 -5.98 -7.03 9.69
CA VAL A 104 -5.03 -8.13 9.93
C VAL A 104 -5.38 -8.93 11.19
N GLY A 105 -5.92 -8.27 12.22
CA GLY A 105 -6.40 -8.94 13.44
C GLY A 105 -7.71 -9.73 13.23
N ILE A 106 -8.53 -9.32 12.26
CA ILE A 106 -9.81 -9.96 11.96
C ILE A 106 -9.65 -11.12 10.98
N GLY A 107 -8.83 -10.93 9.94
CA GLY A 107 -8.44 -11.92 8.94
C GLY A 107 -9.31 -12.00 7.68
N SER A 108 -10.50 -11.37 7.64
CA SER A 108 -11.32 -11.32 6.41
C SER A 108 -12.36 -10.20 6.39
N MET A 109 -12.73 -9.76 5.18
CA MET A 109 -13.78 -8.74 4.96
C MET A 109 -15.16 -9.21 5.42
N LYS A 110 -15.40 -10.53 5.34
CA LYS A 110 -16.66 -11.13 5.80
C LYS A 110 -16.81 -10.99 7.32
N LYS A 111 -15.80 -11.43 8.06
CA LYS A 111 -15.80 -11.35 9.53
C LYS A 111 -15.79 -9.89 10.01
N ALA A 112 -15.04 -9.02 9.34
CA ALA A 112 -15.03 -7.59 9.65
C ALA A 112 -16.43 -6.94 9.50
N ARG A 113 -17.22 -7.40 8.53
CA ARG A 113 -18.61 -6.96 8.36
C ARG A 113 -19.51 -7.48 9.46
N GLU A 114 -19.39 -8.76 9.81
CA GLU A 114 -20.16 -9.39 10.90
C GLU A 114 -19.88 -8.71 12.25
N GLU A 115 -18.65 -8.24 12.48
CA GLU A 115 -18.23 -7.49 13.68
C GLU A 115 -18.51 -5.97 13.59
N GLY A 116 -19.12 -5.47 12.50
CA GLY A 116 -19.47 -4.06 12.36
C GLY A 116 -18.28 -3.10 12.20
N ARG A 117 -17.13 -3.61 11.75
CA ARG A 117 -15.89 -2.82 11.58
C ARG A 117 -15.75 -2.17 10.20
N ILE A 118 -16.55 -2.60 9.22
CA ILE A 118 -16.54 -2.04 7.87
C ILE A 118 -17.24 -0.68 7.84
N ARG A 119 -16.53 0.34 7.37
CA ARG A 119 -17.10 1.65 7.01
C ARG A 119 -17.69 1.62 5.61
N SER A 120 -18.73 2.42 5.39
CA SER A 120 -19.29 2.64 4.06
C SER A 120 -19.10 4.09 3.66
N GLU A 121 -18.22 4.30 2.69
CA GLU A 121 -17.68 5.59 2.32
C GLU A 121 -18.22 6.06 0.97
N GLY A 122 -18.53 7.34 0.88
CA GLY A 122 -19.10 7.98 -0.31
C GLY A 122 -18.05 8.49 -1.30
N LYS A 123 -18.51 9.22 -2.32
CA LYS A 123 -17.65 9.76 -3.41
C LYS A 123 -16.58 10.75 -2.93
N GLU A 124 -16.83 11.42 -1.81
CA GLU A 124 -15.92 12.43 -1.24
C GLU A 124 -14.87 11.84 -0.30
N TYR A 125 -14.91 10.53 -0.04
CA TYR A 125 -13.91 9.89 0.80
C TYR A 125 -12.53 9.93 0.15
N LEU A 126 -11.56 10.43 0.90
CA LEU A 126 -10.17 10.41 0.53
C LEU A 126 -9.58 9.07 0.96
N VAL A 127 -9.08 8.31 0.01
CA VAL A 127 -8.47 7.00 0.29
C VAL A 127 -7.25 7.18 1.18
N GLN A 128 -7.14 6.34 2.20
CA GLN A 128 -5.99 6.31 3.10
C GLN A 128 -5.04 5.20 2.69
N ASP A 129 -3.74 5.42 2.95
CA ASP A 129 -2.73 4.38 2.81
C ASP A 129 -3.10 3.20 3.71
N GLY A 130 -3.04 1.98 3.20
CA GLY A 130 -3.43 0.79 3.94
C GLY A 130 -4.92 0.47 3.96
N ASP A 131 -5.78 1.25 3.30
CA ASP A 131 -7.20 0.89 3.22
C ASP A 131 -7.40 -0.44 2.47
N ILE A 132 -8.14 -1.37 3.07
CA ILE A 132 -8.69 -2.53 2.39
C ILE A 132 -10.06 -2.13 1.87
N MET A 133 -10.28 -2.20 0.56
CA MET A 133 -11.46 -1.63 -0.10
C MET A 133 -12.20 -2.67 -0.94
N LEU A 134 -13.53 -2.60 -0.88
CA LEU A 134 -14.45 -3.27 -1.79
C LEU A 134 -15.40 -2.23 -2.40
N PHE A 135 -15.29 -2.03 -3.71
CA PHE A 135 -16.12 -1.05 -4.43
C PHE A 135 -17.47 -1.63 -4.84
N ARG A 136 -18.53 -0.87 -4.59
CA ARG A 136 -19.87 -1.15 -5.12
C ARG A 136 -20.11 -0.19 -6.28
N PHE A 137 -20.52 -0.73 -7.42
CA PHE A 137 -20.75 0.04 -8.63
C PHE A 137 -21.94 -0.56 -9.39
N ASN A 138 -22.55 0.23 -10.27
CA ASN A 138 -23.54 -0.23 -11.23
C ASN A 138 -22.94 -0.24 -12.63
N VAL A 139 -23.30 -1.24 -13.44
CA VAL A 139 -22.95 -1.34 -14.86
C VAL A 139 -24.13 -0.92 -15.72
#